data_AF-A0A9W4RYY8-F1
#
_entry.id   AF-A0A9W4RYY8-F1
#
_cell.length_a   1.000
_cell.length_b   1.000
_cell.length_c   1.000
_cell.angle_alpha   90.00
_cell.angle_beta   90.00
_cell.angle_gamma   90.00
#
_symmetry.space_group_name_H-M   'P 1'
#
loop_
_entity.id
_entity.type
_entity.pdbx_description
1 polymer ?
#
loop_
_entity_poly.entity_id
_entity_poly.type
_entity_poly.pdbx_seq_one_letter_code
_entity_poly.pdbx_strand_id
1 'polypeptide(L)'
;MREGFHWDMSNFDFEATYTQTHLSGEKPSLFNRGWKCRRNFFLSDLGDKPYWTAKLTVFAREISVLKDFDVTDITPENMSWACAFVDATQTSAWETPKANGKTQQVYSWVHKNPSNTWNNIYGDLALDGWWPWPKADVNTM
;
A
#
# COMPACT_ATOMS: atom_id res chain seq x y z
N MET A 1 -5.69 1.44 13.76
CA MET A 1 -5.60 0.28 12.85
C MET A 1 -5.15 -1.02 13.55
N ARG A 2 -5.32 -1.16 14.87
CA ARG A 2 -4.95 -2.40 15.58
C ARG A 2 -5.87 -3.57 15.21
N GLU A 3 -7.12 -3.27 14.87
CA GLU A 3 -8.14 -4.21 14.40
C GLU A 3 -7.99 -4.55 12.89
N GLY A 4 -6.94 -4.05 12.23
CA GLY A 4 -6.72 -4.25 10.80
C GLY A 4 -6.76 -2.95 9.99
N PHE A 5 -6.55 -3.10 8.69
CA PHE A 5 -6.70 -2.04 7.69
C PHE A 5 -7.87 -2.40 6.81
N HIS A 6 -8.99 -1.74 7.03
CA HIS A 6 -10.24 -2.02 6.34
C HIS A 6 -10.61 -0.82 5.49
N TRP A 7 -10.96 -1.07 4.24
CA TRP A 7 -11.48 -0.06 3.32
C TRP A 7 -12.48 -0.69 2.37
N ASP A 8 -13.38 0.13 1.87
CA ASP A 8 -14.32 -0.16 0.79
C ASP A 8 -14.35 0.99 -0.23
N MET A 9 -15.31 0.98 -1.16
CA MET A 9 -15.42 2.00 -2.20
C MET A 9 -15.64 3.41 -1.67
N SER A 10 -16.25 3.57 -0.48
CA SER A 10 -16.49 4.89 0.11
C SER A 10 -15.21 5.60 0.54
N ASN A 11 -14.11 4.85 0.79
CA ASN A 11 -12.82 5.42 1.12
C ASN A 11 -12.12 6.10 -0.07
N PHE A 12 -12.56 5.85 -1.30
CA PHE A 12 -11.86 6.33 -2.50
C PHE A 12 -12.25 7.75 -2.89
N ASP A 13 -11.24 8.55 -3.21
CA ASP A 13 -11.39 9.79 -3.96
C ASP A 13 -11.16 9.52 -5.45
N PHE A 14 -12.26 9.25 -6.17
CA PHE A 14 -12.21 9.01 -7.61
C PHE A 14 -11.89 10.27 -8.42
N GLU A 15 -12.13 11.47 -7.88
CA GLU A 15 -11.80 12.73 -8.57
C GLU A 15 -10.28 13.00 -8.54
N ALA A 16 -9.60 12.56 -7.49
CA ALA A 16 -8.13 12.62 -7.40
C ALA A 16 -7.41 11.53 -8.21
N THR A 17 -8.12 10.56 -8.78
CA THR A 17 -7.54 9.44 -9.52
C THR A 17 -6.95 9.89 -10.86
N TYR A 18 -5.76 9.38 -11.20
CA TYR A 18 -5.14 9.67 -12.50
C TYR A 18 -4.40 8.48 -13.10
N THR A 19 -4.27 8.50 -14.42
CA THR A 19 -3.52 7.50 -15.20
C THR A 19 -2.26 8.12 -15.79
N GLN A 20 -1.14 7.40 -15.68
CA GLN A 20 0.10 7.73 -16.37
C GLN A 20 0.37 6.69 -17.44
N THR A 21 0.47 7.15 -18.68
CA THR A 21 0.71 6.31 -19.87
C THR A 21 2.19 5.96 -20.06
N HIS A 22 3.07 6.58 -19.27
CA HIS A 22 4.50 6.34 -19.25
C HIS A 22 5.02 6.35 -17.81
N LEU A 23 5.97 5.47 -17.49
CA LEU A 23 6.55 5.32 -16.15
C LEU A 23 7.84 6.14 -15.97
N SER A 24 7.99 7.29 -16.62
CA SER A 24 9.19 8.12 -16.49
C SER A 24 9.48 8.47 -15.02
N GLY A 25 10.72 8.23 -14.57
CA GLY A 25 11.14 8.45 -13.17
C GLY A 25 10.89 7.27 -12.23
N GLU A 26 10.30 6.17 -12.71
CA GLU A 26 10.13 4.95 -11.94
C GLU A 26 11.39 4.08 -11.88
N LYS A 27 11.37 3.10 -10.94
CA LYS A 27 12.48 2.16 -10.78
C LYS A 27 12.68 1.31 -12.05
N PRO A 28 13.94 1.11 -12.51
CA PRO A 28 14.26 0.24 -13.66
C PRO A 28 13.62 -1.16 -13.61
N SER A 29 13.46 -1.71 -12.39
CA SER A 29 12.86 -3.02 -12.17
C SER A 29 11.40 -3.15 -12.64
N LEU A 30 10.65 -2.05 -12.73
CA LEU A 30 9.28 -2.07 -13.26
C LEU A 30 9.27 -2.26 -14.78
N PHE A 31 10.21 -1.60 -15.47
CA PHE A 31 10.38 -1.76 -16.92
C PHE A 31 10.86 -3.16 -17.30
N ASN A 32 11.77 -3.74 -16.50
CA ASN A 32 12.23 -5.12 -16.70
C ASN A 32 11.10 -6.16 -16.58
N ARG A 33 9.99 -5.83 -15.89
CA ARG A 33 8.78 -6.66 -15.80
C ARG A 33 7.79 -6.42 -16.95
N GLY A 34 8.11 -5.50 -17.85
CA GLY A 34 7.32 -5.12 -19.01
C GLY A 34 6.18 -4.13 -18.71
N TRP A 35 6.12 -3.56 -17.51
CA TRP A 35 5.11 -2.56 -17.16
C TRP A 35 5.38 -1.25 -17.89
N LYS A 36 4.32 -0.62 -18.41
CA LYS A 36 4.42 0.58 -19.26
C LYS A 36 3.60 1.75 -18.76
N CYS A 37 2.51 1.47 -18.05
CA CYS A 37 1.58 2.47 -17.55
C CYS A 37 1.11 2.12 -16.14
N ARG A 38 0.52 3.09 -15.46
CA ARG A 38 -0.13 2.89 -14.16
C ARG A 38 -1.35 3.76 -13.96
N ARG A 39 -2.24 3.33 -13.08
CA ARG A 39 -3.34 4.13 -12.53
C ARG A 39 -3.16 4.26 -11.02
N ASN A 40 -3.32 5.47 -10.50
CA ASN A 40 -3.20 5.76 -9.08
C ASN A 40 -4.55 6.16 -8.53
N PHE A 41 -4.95 5.51 -7.44
CA PHE A 41 -6.13 5.80 -6.67
C PHE A 41 -5.72 6.29 -5.29
N PHE A 42 -6.49 7.22 -4.74
CA PHE A 42 -6.25 7.79 -3.43
C PHE A 42 -7.40 7.39 -2.50
N LEU A 43 -7.04 7.06 -1.27
CA LEU A 43 -7.98 6.62 -0.27
C LEU A 43 -7.66 7.28 1.06
N SER A 44 -8.68 7.50 1.87
CA SER A 44 -8.50 7.93 3.26
C SER A 44 -9.54 7.30 4.17
N ASP A 45 -9.21 7.31 5.46
CA ASP A 45 -10.19 7.09 6.50
C ASP A 45 -11.35 8.11 6.40
N LEU A 46 -12.55 7.70 6.80
CA LEU A 46 -13.79 8.46 6.63
C LEU A 46 -14.12 9.37 7.82
N GLY A 47 -13.39 9.25 8.92
CA GLY A 47 -13.61 10.09 10.09
C GLY A 47 -13.22 11.55 9.85
N ASP A 48 -13.86 12.47 10.58
CA ASP A 48 -13.55 13.92 10.54
C ASP A 48 -12.07 14.25 10.80
N LYS A 49 -11.36 13.34 11.48
CA LYS A 49 -9.92 13.35 11.68
C LYS A 49 -9.36 12.02 11.16
N PRO A 50 -9.03 11.92 9.86
CA PRO A 50 -8.66 10.65 9.27
C PRO A 50 -7.37 10.12 9.91
N TYR A 51 -7.40 8.88 10.37
CA TYR A 51 -6.24 8.25 11.00
C TYR A 51 -5.18 7.78 9.99
N TRP A 52 -5.55 7.65 8.72
CA TRP A 52 -4.66 7.22 7.65
C TRP A 52 -5.09 7.77 6.28
N THR A 53 -4.10 7.86 5.40
CA THR A 53 -4.30 8.03 3.96
C THR A 53 -3.47 7.00 3.21
N ALA A 54 -3.92 6.60 2.04
CA ALA A 54 -3.29 5.58 1.24
C ALA A 54 -3.31 5.94 -0.24
N LYS A 55 -2.36 5.35 -0.97
CA LYS A 55 -2.34 5.36 -2.43
C LYS A 55 -2.26 3.93 -2.92
N LEU A 56 -3.23 3.54 -3.73
CA LEU A 56 -3.20 2.30 -4.48
C LEU A 56 -2.64 2.60 -5.87
N THR A 57 -1.66 1.81 -6.32
CA THR A 57 -1.09 1.92 -7.66
C THR A 57 -1.23 0.61 -8.41
N VAL A 58 -1.92 0.64 -9.55
CA VAL A 58 -2.09 -0.50 -10.45
C VAL A 58 -1.16 -0.31 -11.64
N PHE A 59 -0.26 -1.25 -11.87
CA PHE A 59 0.64 -1.24 -13.02
C PHE A 59 0.10 -2.17 -14.12
N ALA A 60 0.21 -1.75 -15.38
CA ALA A 60 -0.18 -2.56 -16.52
C ALA A 60 0.81 -2.40 -17.68
N ARG A 61 0.74 -3.35 -18.62
CA ARG A 61 1.51 -3.31 -19.88
C ARG A 61 0.79 -2.52 -20.96
N GLU A 62 -0.53 -2.38 -20.83
CA GLU A 62 -1.42 -1.74 -21.80
C GLU A 62 -2.42 -0.85 -21.07
N ILE A 63 -2.80 0.26 -21.71
CA ILE A 63 -3.74 1.22 -21.13
C ILE A 63 -5.18 0.69 -21.08
N SER A 64 -5.54 -0.22 -22.01
CA SER A 64 -6.83 -0.93 -22.04
C SER A 64 -7.09 -1.64 -20.72
N VAL A 65 -6.09 -2.36 -20.20
CA VAL A 65 -6.18 -3.04 -18.90
C VAL A 65 -6.48 -2.07 -17.75
N LEU A 66 -5.90 -0.87 -17.75
CA LEU A 66 -6.18 0.15 -16.71
C LEU A 66 -7.55 0.80 -16.84
N LYS A 67 -8.09 0.84 -18.07
CA LYS A 67 -9.41 1.39 -18.36
C LYS A 67 -10.51 0.45 -17.86
N ASP A 68 -10.31 -0.85 -18.06
CA ASP A 68 -11.29 -1.87 -17.71
C ASP A 68 -11.17 -2.33 -16.25
N PHE A 69 -10.10 -1.93 -15.55
CA PHE A 69 -9.89 -2.24 -14.13
C PHE A 69 -10.86 -1.50 -13.22
N ASP A 70 -11.51 -2.26 -12.33
CA ASP A 70 -12.32 -1.76 -11.22
C ASP A 70 -11.60 -1.99 -9.88
N VAL A 71 -11.78 -1.08 -8.92
CA VAL A 71 -11.16 -1.23 -7.59
C VAL A 71 -11.71 -2.43 -6.81
N THR A 72 -12.89 -2.91 -7.17
CA THR A 72 -13.50 -4.13 -6.64
C THR A 72 -12.82 -5.41 -7.15
N ASP A 73 -12.00 -5.34 -8.21
CA ASP A 73 -11.22 -6.47 -8.72
C ASP A 73 -10.02 -6.82 -7.81
N ILE A 74 -9.72 -5.97 -6.85
CA ILE A 74 -8.57 -6.15 -5.95
C ILE A 74 -8.97 -7.15 -4.86
N THR A 75 -8.02 -8.01 -4.53
CA THR A 75 -8.12 -8.92 -3.40
C THR A 75 -6.76 -8.93 -2.70
N PRO A 76 -6.69 -9.19 -1.38
CA PRO A 76 -5.41 -9.29 -0.71
C PRO A 76 -4.42 -10.26 -1.39
N GLU A 77 -4.94 -11.31 -2.02
CA GLU A 77 -4.19 -12.34 -2.72
C GLU A 77 -3.54 -11.85 -4.03
N ASN A 78 -4.10 -10.82 -4.67
CA ASN A 78 -3.56 -10.27 -5.92
C ASN A 78 -2.62 -9.08 -5.73
N MET A 79 -2.36 -8.67 -4.48
CA MET A 79 -1.40 -7.63 -4.17
C MET A 79 0.04 -8.10 -4.35
N SER A 80 0.88 -7.24 -4.94
CA SER A 80 2.31 -7.56 -5.14
C SER A 80 3.24 -7.01 -4.05
N TRP A 81 2.82 -5.93 -3.39
CA TRP A 81 3.60 -5.17 -2.43
C TRP A 81 2.70 -4.24 -1.62
N ALA A 82 3.01 -4.05 -0.33
CA ALA A 82 2.37 -3.09 0.55
C ALA A 82 3.41 -2.44 1.48
N CYS A 83 3.21 -1.17 1.84
CA CYS A 83 4.07 -0.47 2.79
C CYS A 83 3.26 0.55 3.59
N ALA A 84 3.76 0.91 4.77
CA ALA A 84 3.18 1.97 5.59
C ALA A 84 4.28 2.90 6.11
N PHE A 85 3.91 4.16 6.28
CA PHE A 85 4.79 5.20 6.76
C PHE A 85 4.12 5.96 7.90
N VAL A 86 4.93 6.46 8.83
CA VAL A 86 4.53 7.41 9.87
C VAL A 86 5.27 8.72 9.68
N ASP A 87 4.73 9.81 10.23
CA ASP A 87 5.45 11.08 10.31
C ASP A 87 6.66 10.92 11.22
N ALA A 88 7.86 11.12 10.67
CA ALA A 88 9.12 10.97 11.39
C ALA A 88 9.31 12.05 12.48
N THR A 89 8.53 13.14 12.44
CA THR A 89 8.53 14.18 13.48
C THR A 89 7.77 13.76 14.73
N GLN A 90 6.95 12.71 14.66
CA GLN A 90 6.13 12.22 15.78
C GLN A 90 6.78 11.04 16.54
N THR A 91 7.90 10.50 16.07
CA THR A 91 8.49 9.24 16.60
C THR A 91 9.73 9.43 17.49
N SER A 92 10.05 10.64 17.94
CA SER A 92 11.26 10.91 18.73
C SER A 92 11.17 10.46 20.20
N ALA A 93 11.47 9.20 20.49
CA ALA A 93 11.98 8.80 21.82
C ALA A 93 13.52 8.79 21.86
N TRP A 94 14.18 8.73 20.70
CA TRP A 94 15.63 8.86 20.58
C TRP A 94 15.92 9.72 19.36
N GLU A 95 16.65 10.82 19.57
CA GLU A 95 17.03 11.78 18.54
C GLU A 95 17.93 11.12 17.48
N THR A 96 17.32 10.50 16.47
CA THR A 96 18.00 10.36 15.18
C THR A 96 16.98 10.47 14.05
N PRO A 97 16.50 11.68 13.73
CA PRO A 97 15.70 11.88 12.54
C PRO A 97 16.63 11.77 11.32
N LYS A 98 16.73 10.60 10.70
CA LYS A 98 17.42 10.47 9.40
C LYS A 98 16.78 9.43 8.48
N ALA A 99 15.93 9.92 7.58
CA ALA A 99 15.92 9.50 6.19
C ALA A 99 15.25 10.58 5.31
N ASN A 100 15.93 11.72 5.14
CA ASN A 100 15.77 12.65 4.00
C ASN A 100 14.34 13.13 3.66
N GLY A 101 13.39 13.02 4.57
CA GLY A 101 11.98 13.24 4.31
C GLY A 101 11.17 13.13 5.59
N LYS A 102 10.00 13.74 5.60
CA LYS A 102 9.10 13.87 6.74
C LYS A 102 8.48 12.54 7.21
N THR A 103 8.88 11.40 6.65
CA THR A 103 8.23 10.11 6.89
C THR A 103 9.23 8.98 7.12
N GLN A 104 8.86 8.04 7.97
CA GLN A 104 9.62 6.83 8.27
C GLN A 104 8.79 5.61 7.87
N GLN A 105 9.38 4.68 7.11
CA GLN A 105 8.71 3.43 6.77
C GLN A 105 8.68 2.50 7.99
N VAL A 106 7.48 2.06 8.38
CA VAL A 106 7.27 1.20 9.55
C VAL A 106 6.73 -0.17 9.19
N TYR A 107 6.31 -0.37 7.95
CA TYR A 107 5.80 -1.64 7.46
C TYR A 107 6.24 -1.85 6.01
N SER A 108 6.61 -3.08 5.68
CA SER A 108 6.88 -3.52 4.31
C SER A 108 6.47 -4.97 4.17
N TRP A 109 5.69 -5.27 3.14
CA TRP A 109 5.39 -6.63 2.72
C TRP A 109 5.61 -6.79 1.23
N VAL A 110 6.35 -7.82 0.85
CA VAL A 110 6.68 -8.12 -0.55
C VAL A 110 6.26 -9.55 -0.87
N HIS A 111 5.21 -9.74 -1.67
CA HIS A 111 4.66 -11.06 -2.00
C HIS A 111 5.74 -12.06 -2.49
N LYS A 112 6.63 -11.61 -3.39
CA LYS A 112 7.67 -12.45 -3.98
C LYS A 112 8.91 -12.65 -3.10
N ASN A 113 9.00 -11.96 -1.96
CA ASN A 113 10.14 -12.07 -1.06
C ASN A 113 9.69 -11.97 0.40
N PRO A 114 9.02 -13.01 0.94
CA PRO A 114 8.48 -12.98 2.30
C PRO A 114 9.54 -12.74 3.37
N SER A 115 10.79 -13.17 3.16
CA SER A 115 11.89 -12.93 4.10
C SER A 115 12.31 -11.46 4.20
N ASN A 116 11.87 -10.61 3.27
CA ASN A 116 12.08 -9.17 3.26
C ASN A 116 10.79 -8.41 3.61
N THR A 117 9.96 -9.00 4.47
CA THR A 117 8.75 -8.41 5.05
C THR A 117 8.99 -8.11 6.53
N TRP A 118 8.48 -6.99 7.03
CA TRP A 118 8.56 -6.61 8.43
C TRP A 118 7.40 -5.71 8.85
N ASN A 119 7.05 -5.74 10.14
CA ASN A 119 5.99 -4.94 10.74
C ASN A 119 6.46 -4.32 12.07
N ASN A 120 6.83 -3.04 12.05
CA ASN A 120 7.19 -2.27 13.24
C ASN A 120 6.00 -1.55 13.88
N ILE A 121 4.79 -1.68 13.32
CA ILE A 121 3.59 -1.04 13.87
C ILE A 121 3.10 -1.82 15.09
N TYR A 122 2.98 -3.14 14.94
CA TYR A 122 2.42 -4.04 15.96
C TYR A 122 3.23 -5.34 16.17
N GLY A 123 4.43 -5.45 15.60
CA GLY A 123 5.24 -6.67 15.66
C GLY A 123 4.56 -7.84 14.94
N ASP A 124 4.52 -9.01 15.60
CA ASP A 124 3.93 -10.24 15.07
C ASP A 124 2.41 -10.35 15.29
N LEU A 125 1.76 -9.27 15.76
CA LEU A 125 0.31 -9.26 15.91
C LEU A 125 -0.34 -9.49 14.54
N ALA A 126 -1.20 -10.52 14.46
CA ALA A 126 -2.03 -10.76 13.30
C ALA A 126 -2.94 -9.56 13.01
N LEU A 127 -2.98 -9.12 11.74
CA LEU A 127 -3.72 -7.97 11.28
C LEU A 127 -4.82 -8.38 10.32
N ASP A 128 -6.03 -7.90 10.56
CA ASP A 128 -7.17 -8.19 9.73
C ASP A 128 -7.30 -7.23 8.53
N GLY A 129 -8.24 -7.53 7.63
CA GLY A 129 -8.56 -6.73 6.46
C GLY A 129 -7.49 -6.83 5.38
N TRP A 130 -7.14 -5.68 4.82
CA TRP A 130 -6.24 -5.53 3.68
C TRP A 130 -4.75 -5.61 4.00
N TRP A 131 -4.35 -5.68 5.27
CA TRP A 131 -2.97 -5.98 5.59
C TRP A 131 -2.63 -7.40 5.13
N PRO A 132 -1.69 -7.61 4.19
CA PRO A 132 -1.41 -8.94 3.65
C PRO A 132 -0.64 -9.86 4.62
N TRP A 133 -0.01 -9.28 5.65
CA TRP A 133 0.76 -9.98 6.67
C TRP A 133 0.99 -9.04 7.88
N PRO A 134 1.15 -9.53 9.12
CA PRO A 134 0.92 -10.90 9.56
C PRO A 134 -0.57 -11.23 9.50
N LYS A 135 -0.92 -12.46 9.10
CA LYS A 135 -2.30 -12.97 9.14
C LYS A 135 -2.42 -14.00 10.25
N ALA A 136 -3.61 -14.11 10.83
CA ALA A 136 -3.90 -15.22 11.73
C ALA A 136 -3.79 -16.52 10.93
N ASP A 137 -3.23 -17.58 11.56
CA ASP A 137 -3.29 -18.90 10.97
C ASP A 137 -4.76 -19.23 10.68
N VAL A 138 -5.04 -19.59 9.43
CA VAL A 138 -6.35 -20.14 9.08
C VAL A 138 -6.37 -21.53 9.72
N ASN A 139 -6.80 -21.62 10.98
CA ASN A 139 -7.15 -22.89 11.58
C ASN A 139 -8.17 -23.53 10.65
N THR A 140 -7.72 -24.56 9.94
CA THR A 140 -8.58 -25.48 9.20
C THR A 140 -9.35 -26.24 10.26
N MET A 141 -10.49 -25.68 10.68
CA MET A 141 -11.54 -26.41 11.39
C MET A 141 -12.52 -27.00 10.38
#